data_AF-A0A1R3RPN5-F1
#
_entry.id   AF-A0A1R3RPN5-F1
#
_cell.length_a   1.000
_cell.length_b   1.000
_cell.length_c   1.000
_cell.angle_alpha   90.00
_cell.angle_beta   90.00
_cell.angle_gamma   90.00
#
_symmetry.space_group_name_H-M   'P 1'
#
loop_
_entity.id
_entity.type
_entity.pdbx_description
1 polymer ?
#
loop_
_entity_poly.entity_id
_entity_poly.type
_entity_poly.pdbx_seq_one_letter_code
_entity_poly.pdbx_strand_id
1 'polypeptide(L)'
;MSTALQGWHPGELAIQHKLGYSTAVSNSWSVIKNFMPEQHRIFHTSNLHFLPITTIDEDGRPWASIVAGSTGEPGFIESPDPQTLSIHARLWTGDPLLNTLKTWLNPNPNNQQTTPPERYLTAGLGIEFSTRRRNKFAGRIQHVTPSTSTSTTLDYRIDIHVTEALGNCPKYINLRTLTPHPTTNPTLTHHHLHLPLPPSSTSFPLPPELTSFISSADTIFLASIYNPPSTTTTTTTNPPHAGLNARSGHPGFIRIHPTTHQIILPDYSGNRLMTSVGNIHASGLAGLTIVSFTTGDVLYLTGTAEHFVGEAAKRIMYGQGSLTAVRVSGVKMVVGEEKGVGMMGKVGGGGGGGEGGCRVLLEGGRFAVVGKQMGMEIKPGQAIVLDFMEWIGPPTYQHMSDDAPGEINDDRVRTWTVSSAHEGMERVEGFELTMREMKGGVVTGALFDVLRGERQGQGQGQVRFDGSVRGDVVGTTGEFVLPVGKVNVLWVAGGIGMTPFLAMLKALVERGETVQGDVVVVLATREPRVMLGLMREALGGVAGMVRVRVEVFTGFEGEVDVGDLIRDNVSVEVHQGRVGRDYWRGVPNDKEVFVCGPGGFGDEVVEGL
;
A
#
# COMPACT_ATOMS: atom_id res chain seq x y z
N MET A 1 16.86 0.75 -29.52
CA MET A 1 15.74 0.70 -28.57
C MET A 1 14.84 1.88 -28.88
N SER A 2 13.58 1.66 -29.28
CA SER A 2 12.66 2.76 -29.60
C SER A 2 12.07 3.33 -28.31
N THR A 3 12.20 4.63 -28.10
CA THR A 3 11.58 5.34 -26.97
C THR A 3 10.12 5.64 -27.31
N ALA A 4 9.21 5.54 -26.33
CA ALA A 4 7.80 5.91 -26.55
C ALA A 4 7.61 7.40 -26.78
N LEU A 5 8.41 8.20 -26.08
CA LEU A 5 8.34 9.65 -26.08
C LEU A 5 9.64 10.25 -26.63
N GLN A 6 9.57 11.52 -27.02
CA GLN A 6 10.72 12.33 -27.45
C GLN A 6 10.87 13.57 -26.55
N GLY A 7 10.71 13.38 -25.25
CA GLY A 7 10.65 14.45 -24.26
C GLY A 7 9.38 14.38 -23.42
N TRP A 8 9.29 15.29 -22.45
CA TRP A 8 8.05 15.54 -21.72
C TRP A 8 7.11 16.41 -22.54
N HIS A 9 5.80 16.19 -22.43
CA HIS A 9 4.85 17.06 -23.09
C HIS A 9 4.71 18.39 -22.33
N PRO A 10 4.21 19.47 -22.97
CA PRO A 10 4.19 20.81 -22.37
C PRO A 10 3.48 20.90 -21.00
N GLY A 11 2.47 20.06 -20.78
CA GLY A 11 1.74 20.00 -19.52
C GLY A 11 2.60 19.49 -18.36
N GLU A 12 3.32 18.39 -18.57
CA GLU A 12 4.28 17.85 -17.59
C GLU A 12 5.39 18.86 -17.30
N LEU A 13 5.98 19.45 -18.34
CA LEU A 13 7.05 20.45 -18.19
C LEU A 13 6.62 21.64 -17.33
N ALA A 14 5.40 22.15 -17.56
CA ALA A 14 4.87 23.28 -16.82
C ALA A 14 4.72 22.96 -15.32
N ILE A 15 4.24 21.77 -14.98
CA ILE A 15 4.05 21.34 -13.58
C ILE A 15 5.40 21.01 -12.93
N GLN A 16 6.29 20.32 -13.65
CA GLN A 16 7.65 20.04 -13.19
C GLN A 16 8.41 21.35 -12.89
N HIS A 17 8.24 22.39 -13.71
CA HIS A 17 8.84 23.70 -13.46
C HIS A 17 8.26 24.35 -12.20
N LYS A 18 6.92 24.38 -12.07
CA LYS A 18 6.24 24.94 -10.90
C LYS A 18 6.65 24.27 -9.58
N LEU A 19 6.99 22.99 -9.61
CA LEU A 19 7.40 22.20 -8.44
C LEU A 19 8.92 22.09 -8.28
N GLY A 20 9.73 22.69 -9.16
CA GLY A 20 11.19 22.63 -9.09
C GLY A 20 11.79 21.26 -9.45
N TYR A 21 11.08 20.43 -10.21
CA TYR A 21 11.50 19.08 -10.58
C TYR A 21 12.15 18.97 -11.95
N SER A 22 12.11 20.01 -12.79
CA SER A 22 12.57 19.96 -14.20
C SER A 22 13.97 19.38 -14.36
N THR A 23 14.93 19.77 -13.53
CA THR A 23 16.30 19.23 -13.59
C THR A 23 16.36 17.77 -13.16
N ALA A 24 15.59 17.39 -12.14
CA ALA A 24 15.60 16.05 -11.57
C ALA A 24 15.03 14.98 -12.52
N VAL A 25 14.13 15.36 -13.43
CA VAL A 25 13.45 14.41 -14.34
C VAL A 25 13.72 14.68 -15.82
N SER A 26 14.65 15.57 -16.17
CA SER A 26 14.87 16.07 -17.54
C SER A 26 14.97 14.97 -18.61
N ASN A 27 15.66 13.87 -18.31
CA ASN A 27 15.86 12.72 -19.21
C ASN A 27 15.05 11.49 -18.81
N SER A 28 14.23 11.59 -17.76
CA SER A 28 13.49 10.46 -17.20
C SER A 28 12.31 10.04 -18.07
N TRP A 29 11.93 10.76 -19.14
CA TRP A 29 10.91 10.30 -20.09
C TRP A 29 11.33 9.02 -20.85
N SER A 30 12.64 8.77 -20.99
CA SER A 30 13.21 7.61 -21.71
C SER A 30 12.92 6.25 -21.04
N VAL A 31 12.46 6.29 -19.79
CA VAL A 31 12.04 5.12 -19.03
C VAL A 31 10.68 4.59 -19.49
N ILE A 32 9.87 5.43 -20.14
CA ILE A 32 8.57 5.05 -20.71
C ILE A 32 8.86 4.33 -22.02
N LYS A 33 8.49 3.04 -22.06
CA LYS A 33 8.73 2.16 -23.20
C LYS A 33 7.50 2.09 -24.08
N ASN A 34 7.67 1.93 -25.39
CA ASN A 34 6.56 1.73 -26.33
C ASN A 34 6.14 0.27 -26.48
N PHE A 35 6.54 -0.56 -25.52
CA PHE A 35 6.22 -1.97 -25.40
C PHE A 35 6.20 -2.31 -23.92
N MET A 36 5.47 -3.36 -23.56
CA MET A 36 5.44 -3.98 -22.25
C MET A 36 6.68 -4.86 -22.05
N PRO A 37 7.59 -4.51 -21.11
CA PRO A 37 8.65 -5.42 -20.69
C PRO A 37 8.06 -6.76 -20.23
N GLU A 38 8.83 -7.84 -20.35
CA GLU A 38 8.37 -9.19 -20.00
C GLU A 38 7.78 -9.27 -18.58
N GLN A 39 8.42 -8.66 -17.60
CA GLN A 39 7.91 -8.59 -16.23
C GLN A 39 6.58 -7.85 -16.10
N HIS A 40 6.33 -6.84 -16.94
CA HIS A 40 5.03 -6.14 -16.96
C HIS A 40 3.96 -7.00 -17.64
N ARG A 41 4.33 -7.77 -18.67
CA ARG A 41 3.42 -8.73 -19.34
C ARG A 41 2.97 -9.78 -18.34
N ILE A 42 3.91 -10.50 -17.71
CA ILE A 42 3.63 -11.53 -16.68
C ILE A 42 2.74 -10.94 -15.58
N PHE A 43 3.07 -9.76 -15.08
CA PHE A 43 2.28 -9.09 -14.06
C PHE A 43 0.82 -8.85 -14.49
N HIS A 44 0.59 -8.32 -15.69
CA HIS A 44 -0.78 -8.06 -16.16
C HIS A 44 -1.53 -9.37 -16.45
N THR A 45 -0.86 -10.41 -16.95
CA THR A 45 -1.52 -11.67 -17.32
C THR A 45 -1.81 -12.58 -16.13
N SER A 46 -1.02 -12.49 -15.06
CA SER A 46 -1.03 -13.53 -14.01
C SER A 46 -1.37 -13.05 -12.60
N ASN A 47 -1.33 -11.74 -12.32
CA ASN A 47 -1.46 -11.23 -10.95
C ASN A 47 -2.72 -10.38 -10.71
N LEU A 48 -3.39 -9.91 -11.77
CA LEU A 48 -4.45 -8.92 -11.66
C LEU A 48 -5.83 -9.59 -11.55
N HIS A 49 -6.58 -9.25 -10.51
CA HIS A 49 -7.99 -9.64 -10.36
C HIS A 49 -8.94 -8.69 -11.10
N PHE A 50 -8.52 -7.43 -11.26
CA PHE A 50 -9.20 -6.42 -12.05
C PHE A 50 -8.18 -5.42 -12.61
N LEU A 51 -8.63 -4.62 -13.57
CA LEU A 51 -7.86 -3.60 -14.26
C LEU A 51 -8.71 -2.32 -14.39
N PRO A 52 -8.39 -1.27 -13.63
CA PRO A 52 -8.83 0.07 -13.96
C PRO A 52 -8.36 0.44 -15.37
N ILE A 53 -9.25 1.01 -16.19
CA ILE A 53 -8.93 1.43 -17.55
C ILE A 53 -9.57 2.77 -17.89
N THR A 54 -8.79 3.68 -18.46
CA THR A 54 -9.30 4.95 -18.96
C THR A 54 -10.07 4.73 -20.25
N THR A 55 -11.26 5.31 -20.33
CA THR A 55 -12.04 5.44 -21.56
C THR A 55 -12.45 6.89 -21.73
N ILE A 56 -12.72 7.32 -22.95
CA ILE A 56 -13.08 8.69 -23.28
C ILE A 56 -14.53 8.69 -23.73
N ASP A 57 -15.33 9.67 -23.33
CA ASP A 57 -16.72 9.79 -23.77
C ASP A 57 -16.87 10.62 -25.07
N GLU A 58 -18.10 10.91 -25.47
CA GLU A 58 -18.38 11.58 -26.75
C GLU A 58 -18.04 13.07 -26.73
N ASP A 59 -17.96 13.63 -25.52
CA ASP A 59 -17.54 15.00 -25.27
C ASP A 59 -16.02 15.11 -25.08
N GLY A 60 -15.28 14.00 -25.26
CA GLY A 60 -13.83 13.94 -25.07
C GLY A 60 -13.40 13.90 -23.60
N ARG A 61 -14.32 13.68 -22.65
CA ARG A 61 -13.99 13.63 -21.22
C ARG A 61 -13.47 12.24 -20.83
N PRO A 62 -12.38 12.15 -20.04
CA PRO A 62 -11.90 10.87 -19.54
C PRO A 62 -12.78 10.34 -18.40
N TRP A 63 -13.00 9.03 -18.40
CA TRP A 63 -13.61 8.23 -17.35
C TRP A 63 -12.65 7.07 -17.01
N ALA A 64 -12.69 6.54 -15.78
CA ALA A 64 -11.97 5.32 -15.40
C ALA A 64 -12.96 4.16 -15.20
N SER A 65 -13.03 3.24 -16.14
CA SER A 65 -13.76 1.97 -16.00
C SER A 65 -13.00 1.00 -15.08
N ILE A 66 -13.70 0.03 -14.50
CA ILE A 66 -13.11 -1.10 -13.76
C ILE A 66 -13.44 -2.36 -14.56
N VAL A 67 -12.41 -3.05 -15.04
CA VAL A 67 -12.57 -4.25 -15.87
C VAL A 67 -12.10 -5.48 -15.11
N ALA A 68 -12.88 -6.56 -15.13
CA ALA A 68 -12.49 -7.84 -14.57
C ALA A 68 -12.90 -8.99 -15.50
N GLY A 69 -12.30 -10.16 -15.28
CA GLY A 69 -12.74 -11.39 -15.93
C GLY A 69 -14.10 -11.88 -15.41
N SER A 70 -14.71 -12.82 -16.13
CA SER A 70 -15.99 -13.42 -15.77
C SER A 70 -16.02 -14.12 -14.40
N THR A 71 -14.87 -14.63 -13.95
CA THR A 71 -14.68 -15.31 -12.67
C THR A 71 -14.21 -14.37 -11.55
N GLY A 72 -13.69 -13.20 -11.90
CA GLY A 72 -12.95 -12.31 -10.98
C GLY A 72 -11.55 -12.82 -10.57
N GLU A 73 -11.14 -13.99 -11.07
CA GLU A 73 -9.80 -14.55 -10.85
C GLU A 73 -8.78 -13.96 -11.85
N PRO A 74 -7.48 -13.96 -11.53
CA PRO A 74 -6.43 -13.64 -12.49
C PRO A 74 -6.45 -14.53 -13.73
N GLY A 75 -5.91 -14.01 -14.84
CA GLY A 75 -5.84 -14.74 -16.13
C GLY A 75 -6.79 -14.22 -17.21
N PHE A 76 -7.52 -13.13 -16.97
CA PHE A 76 -8.41 -12.52 -17.96
C PHE A 76 -7.69 -11.58 -18.95
N ILE A 77 -6.37 -11.40 -18.81
CA ILE A 77 -5.54 -10.58 -19.70
C ILE A 77 -4.49 -11.49 -20.34
N GLU A 78 -4.32 -11.35 -21.64
CA GLU A 78 -3.26 -11.97 -22.42
C GLU A 78 -2.34 -10.91 -23.00
N SER A 79 -1.09 -11.27 -23.28
CA SER A 79 -0.15 -10.43 -24.01
C SER A 79 0.50 -11.27 -25.11
N PRO A 80 -0.07 -11.35 -26.33
CA PRO A 80 0.46 -12.20 -27.39
C PRO A 80 1.85 -11.73 -27.86
N ASP A 81 2.10 -10.44 -27.80
CA ASP A 81 3.39 -9.82 -28.12
C ASP A 81 3.65 -8.61 -27.19
N PRO A 82 4.86 -8.03 -27.18
CA PRO A 82 5.20 -6.92 -26.29
C PRO A 82 4.37 -5.64 -26.48
N GLN A 83 3.68 -5.44 -27.59
CA GLN A 83 2.90 -4.23 -27.88
C GLN A 83 1.40 -4.47 -27.85
N THR A 84 0.95 -5.69 -27.55
CA THR A 84 -0.48 -6.03 -27.54
C THR A 84 -0.91 -6.58 -26.18
N LEU A 85 -2.03 -6.08 -25.67
CA LEU A 85 -2.79 -6.69 -24.57
C LEU A 85 -4.18 -7.07 -25.06
N SER A 86 -4.60 -8.31 -24.83
CA SER A 86 -5.96 -8.81 -25.10
C SER A 86 -6.68 -9.01 -23.78
N ILE A 87 -7.76 -8.27 -23.55
CA ILE A 87 -8.49 -8.27 -22.28
C ILE A 87 -9.85 -8.95 -22.49
N HIS A 88 -10.10 -10.02 -21.75
CA HIS A 88 -11.36 -10.73 -21.69
C HIS A 88 -12.21 -10.18 -20.55
N ALA A 89 -12.97 -9.14 -20.85
CA ALA A 89 -13.72 -8.34 -19.90
C ALA A 89 -15.16 -8.84 -19.74
N ARG A 90 -15.61 -9.01 -18.49
CA ARG A 90 -17.03 -8.98 -18.12
C ARG A 90 -17.36 -7.60 -17.57
N LEU A 91 -18.19 -6.85 -18.30
CA LEU A 91 -18.65 -5.53 -17.88
C LEU A 91 -20.03 -5.62 -17.21
N TRP A 92 -20.48 -4.51 -16.64
CA TRP A 92 -21.81 -4.39 -16.03
C TRP A 92 -22.55 -3.16 -16.55
N THR A 93 -23.87 -3.19 -16.44
CA THR A 93 -24.73 -2.05 -16.76
C THR A 93 -24.27 -0.83 -15.97
N GLY A 94 -23.97 0.26 -16.68
CA GLY A 94 -23.50 1.50 -16.08
C GLY A 94 -21.99 1.73 -16.23
N ASP A 95 -21.19 0.71 -16.54
CA ASP A 95 -19.75 0.89 -16.73
C ASP A 95 -19.45 1.90 -17.88
N PRO A 96 -18.56 2.89 -17.68
CA PRO A 96 -18.25 3.89 -18.70
C PRO A 96 -17.72 3.32 -20.03
N LEU A 97 -16.99 2.20 -19.99
CA LEU A 97 -16.37 1.60 -21.17
C LEU A 97 -17.42 1.05 -22.15
N LEU A 98 -18.59 0.62 -21.66
CA LEU A 98 -19.66 0.07 -22.50
C LEU A 98 -20.07 0.99 -23.64
N ASN A 99 -20.15 2.31 -23.40
CA ASN A 99 -20.52 3.25 -24.45
C ASN A 99 -19.45 3.28 -25.56
N THR A 100 -18.17 3.32 -25.18
CA THR A 100 -17.05 3.28 -26.13
C THR A 100 -17.04 2.00 -26.96
N LEU A 101 -17.26 0.83 -26.34
CA LEU A 101 -17.31 -0.45 -27.06
C LEU A 101 -18.52 -0.54 -28.00
N LYS A 102 -19.69 -0.06 -27.57
CA LYS A 102 -20.89 -0.04 -28.43
C LYS A 102 -20.70 0.86 -29.64
N THR A 103 -20.09 2.03 -29.47
CA THR A 103 -19.75 2.94 -30.57
C THR A 103 -18.72 2.34 -31.52
N TRP A 104 -17.75 1.58 -30.99
CA TRP A 104 -16.79 0.83 -31.82
C TRP A 104 -17.49 -0.21 -32.70
N LEU A 105 -18.39 -1.01 -32.10
CA LEU A 105 -19.08 -2.11 -32.78
C LEU A 105 -20.17 -1.64 -33.76
N ASN A 106 -20.81 -0.50 -33.47
CA ASN A 106 -21.90 0.07 -34.27
C ASN A 106 -21.59 1.54 -34.59
N PRO A 107 -20.63 1.83 -35.49
CA PRO A 107 -20.35 3.20 -35.90
C PRO A 107 -21.58 3.81 -36.59
N ASN A 108 -21.98 5.02 -36.22
CA ASN A 108 -23.17 5.66 -36.79
C ASN A 108 -22.95 5.98 -38.29
N PRO A 109 -23.71 5.38 -39.22
CA PRO A 109 -23.51 5.57 -40.66
C PRO A 109 -23.83 6.99 -41.14
N ASN A 110 -24.65 7.75 -40.39
CA ASN A 110 -25.07 9.12 -40.75
C ASN A 110 -24.14 10.20 -40.16
N ASN A 111 -23.20 9.82 -39.29
CA ASN A 111 -22.26 10.73 -38.63
C ASN A 111 -20.84 10.49 -39.19
N GLN A 112 -20.70 10.60 -40.52
CA GLN A 112 -19.42 10.48 -41.24
C GLN A 112 -18.38 11.57 -40.86
N GLN A 113 -18.66 12.44 -39.90
CA GLN A 113 -17.62 13.01 -39.05
C GLN A 113 -17.09 11.89 -38.16
N THR A 114 -16.15 11.13 -38.75
CA THR A 114 -15.30 10.11 -38.15
C THR A 114 -15.16 10.35 -36.65
N THR A 115 -15.70 9.45 -35.82
CA THR A 115 -15.42 9.42 -34.39
C THR A 115 -13.92 9.71 -34.20
N PRO A 116 -13.54 10.80 -33.50
CA PRO A 116 -12.15 11.22 -33.44
C PRO A 116 -11.27 10.04 -33.01
N PRO A 117 -10.11 9.79 -33.64
CA PRO A 117 -9.22 8.70 -33.24
C PRO A 117 -8.92 8.70 -31.74
N GLU A 118 -8.94 9.88 -31.11
CA GLU A 118 -8.75 10.10 -29.68
C GLU A 118 -9.78 9.37 -28.83
N ARG A 119 -11.00 9.12 -29.33
CA ARG A 119 -12.06 8.39 -28.61
C ARG A 119 -11.65 7.00 -28.15
N TYR A 120 -10.68 6.40 -28.84
CA TYR A 120 -10.19 5.05 -28.59
C TYR A 120 -8.81 5.02 -27.92
N LEU A 121 -8.30 6.18 -27.49
CA LEU A 121 -7.16 6.22 -26.56
C LEU A 121 -7.56 5.59 -25.23
N THR A 122 -6.65 4.85 -24.64
CA THR A 122 -6.88 4.15 -23.38
C THR A 122 -5.61 4.02 -22.57
N ALA A 123 -5.75 3.87 -21.26
CA ALA A 123 -4.64 3.64 -20.35
C ALA A 123 -5.09 2.75 -19.20
N GLY A 124 -4.28 1.75 -18.84
CA GLY A 124 -4.58 0.83 -17.77
C GLY A 124 -3.60 0.94 -16.61
N LEU A 125 -4.06 0.56 -15.42
CA LEU A 125 -3.25 0.52 -14.21
C LEU A 125 -3.35 -0.86 -13.56
N GLY A 126 -2.41 -1.74 -13.86
CA GLY A 126 -2.27 -2.97 -13.10
C GLY A 126 -1.82 -2.65 -11.68
N ILE A 127 -2.57 -3.13 -10.68
CA ILE A 127 -2.27 -2.95 -9.27
C ILE A 127 -2.51 -4.27 -8.52
N GLU A 128 -1.47 -4.77 -7.86
CA GLU A 128 -1.54 -5.93 -6.96
C GLU A 128 -1.42 -5.40 -5.53
N PHE A 129 -2.55 -5.32 -4.84
CA PHE A 129 -2.59 -4.69 -3.52
C PHE A 129 -1.81 -5.46 -2.45
N SER A 130 -1.72 -6.78 -2.54
CA SER A 130 -1.02 -7.63 -1.57
C SER A 130 0.49 -7.35 -1.54
N THR A 131 1.09 -6.93 -2.67
CA THR A 131 2.53 -6.65 -2.81
C THR A 131 2.83 -5.17 -3.01
N ARG A 132 1.80 -4.33 -3.13
CA ARG A 132 1.88 -2.92 -3.56
C ARG A 132 2.51 -2.75 -4.96
N ARG A 133 2.57 -3.81 -5.77
CA ARG A 133 3.12 -3.71 -7.13
C ARG A 133 2.15 -2.97 -8.04
N ARG A 134 2.66 -2.02 -8.81
CA ARG A 134 1.85 -1.20 -9.72
C ARG A 134 2.59 -0.88 -11.00
N ASN A 135 2.01 -1.27 -12.13
CA ASN A 135 2.52 -0.98 -13.47
C ASN A 135 1.42 -0.36 -14.30
N LYS A 136 1.73 0.68 -15.07
CA LYS A 136 0.78 1.34 -15.97
C LYS A 136 1.14 1.10 -17.42
N PHE A 137 0.13 1.19 -18.28
CA PHE A 137 0.31 1.30 -19.72
C PHE A 137 -0.65 2.34 -20.31
N ALA A 138 -0.32 2.86 -21.48
CA ALA A 138 -1.22 3.62 -22.34
C ALA A 138 -1.13 3.11 -23.77
N GLY A 139 -2.18 3.35 -24.53
CA GLY A 139 -2.33 2.78 -25.86
C GLY A 139 -3.65 3.14 -26.50
N ARG A 140 -4.05 2.30 -27.47
CA ARG A 140 -5.25 2.47 -28.27
C ARG A 140 -6.00 1.16 -28.39
N ILE A 141 -7.32 1.21 -28.24
CA ILE A 141 -8.18 0.08 -28.59
C ILE A 141 -8.05 -0.13 -30.10
N GLN A 142 -7.70 -1.35 -30.50
CA GLN A 142 -7.52 -1.74 -31.90
C GLN A 142 -8.64 -2.63 -32.40
N HIS A 143 -9.11 -3.57 -31.58
CA HIS A 143 -10.23 -4.45 -31.91
C HIS A 143 -11.12 -4.67 -30.69
N VAL A 144 -12.41 -4.86 -30.95
CA VAL A 144 -13.41 -5.24 -29.96
C VAL A 144 -14.26 -6.35 -30.55
N THR A 145 -14.39 -7.45 -29.82
CA THR A 145 -15.22 -8.59 -30.23
C THR A 145 -16.14 -8.97 -29.08
N PRO A 146 -17.48 -8.98 -29.26
CA PRO A 146 -18.40 -9.53 -28.28
C PRO A 146 -18.15 -11.03 -28.10
N SER A 147 -18.19 -11.51 -26.86
CA SER A 147 -18.17 -12.95 -26.60
C SER A 147 -19.52 -13.57 -26.97
N THR A 148 -19.50 -14.56 -27.85
CA THR A 148 -20.70 -15.29 -28.30
C THR A 148 -20.96 -16.56 -27.49
N SER A 149 -20.05 -16.94 -26.59
CA SER A 149 -20.08 -18.22 -25.87
C SER A 149 -20.79 -18.17 -24.51
N THR A 150 -21.30 -17.01 -24.10
CA THR A 150 -21.78 -16.75 -22.75
C THR A 150 -23.26 -16.35 -22.73
N SER A 151 -23.96 -16.64 -21.62
CA SER A 151 -25.36 -16.28 -21.41
C SER A 151 -25.61 -14.76 -21.28
N THR A 152 -24.54 -13.97 -21.20
CA THR A 152 -24.57 -12.50 -21.07
C THR A 152 -24.04 -11.82 -22.33
N THR A 153 -24.61 -10.65 -22.65
CA THR A 153 -24.19 -9.77 -23.75
C THR A 153 -23.12 -8.76 -23.34
N LEU A 154 -22.60 -8.86 -22.11
CA LEU A 154 -21.65 -7.91 -21.50
C LEU A 154 -20.21 -8.45 -21.43
N ASP A 155 -19.95 -9.58 -22.07
CA ASP A 155 -18.62 -10.15 -22.17
C ASP A 155 -17.97 -9.70 -23.50
N TYR A 156 -16.76 -9.16 -23.43
CA TYR A 156 -16.02 -8.59 -24.56
C TYR A 156 -14.55 -9.04 -24.54
N ARG A 157 -13.98 -9.26 -25.72
CA ARG A 157 -12.54 -9.24 -25.94
C ARG A 157 -12.14 -7.86 -26.47
N ILE A 158 -11.16 -7.23 -25.82
CA ILE A 158 -10.67 -5.90 -26.17
C ILE A 158 -9.16 -6.01 -26.41
N ASP A 159 -8.74 -5.80 -27.65
CA ASP A 159 -7.32 -5.79 -28.00
C ASP A 159 -6.80 -4.34 -27.97
N ILE A 160 -5.74 -4.10 -27.21
CA ILE A 160 -5.10 -2.80 -27.03
C ILE A 160 -3.68 -2.85 -27.59
N HIS A 161 -3.36 -1.90 -28.47
CA HIS A 161 -1.98 -1.64 -28.85
C HIS A 161 -1.33 -0.64 -27.89
N VAL A 162 -0.35 -1.13 -27.14
CA VAL A 162 0.42 -0.40 -26.14
C VAL A 162 1.40 0.53 -26.84
N THR A 163 1.33 1.81 -26.50
CA THR A 163 2.26 2.84 -26.97
C THR A 163 3.14 3.36 -25.84
N GLU A 164 2.75 3.13 -24.59
CA GLU A 164 3.51 3.51 -23.39
C GLU A 164 3.37 2.44 -22.32
N ALA A 165 4.46 2.12 -21.64
CA ALA A 165 4.51 1.23 -20.49
C ALA A 165 5.49 1.79 -19.46
N LEU A 166 5.09 1.74 -18.19
CA LEU A 166 5.85 2.33 -17.10
C LEU A 166 5.65 1.55 -15.80
N GLY A 167 6.75 1.18 -15.14
CA GLY A 167 6.72 0.71 -13.76
C GLY A 167 6.52 1.89 -12.81
N ASN A 168 5.55 1.82 -11.91
CA ASN A 168 5.24 2.91 -10.99
C ASN A 168 5.66 2.57 -9.55
N CYS A 169 5.90 3.61 -8.77
CA CYS A 169 6.28 3.51 -7.36
C CYS A 169 5.21 2.77 -6.52
N PRO A 170 5.60 1.89 -5.58
CA PRO A 170 4.66 1.15 -4.71
C PRO A 170 4.10 1.97 -3.54
N LYS A 171 4.50 3.25 -3.41
CA LYS A 171 4.03 4.14 -2.33
C LYS A 171 2.53 4.40 -2.41
N TYR A 172 1.94 4.61 -1.22
CA TYR A 172 0.53 4.96 -1.04
C TYR A 172 -0.43 3.94 -1.67
N ILE A 173 -0.21 2.67 -1.36
CA ILE A 173 -1.12 1.56 -1.71
C ILE A 173 -1.48 0.83 -0.42
N ASN A 174 -2.77 0.85 -0.07
CA ASN A 174 -3.28 0.12 1.09
C ASN A 174 -3.29 -1.37 0.78
N LEU A 175 -2.68 -2.18 1.66
CA LEU A 175 -2.64 -3.63 1.49
C LEU A 175 -4.06 -4.18 1.63
N ARG A 176 -4.46 -5.06 0.71
CA ARG A 176 -5.72 -5.81 0.77
C ARG A 176 -5.57 -7.14 0.04
N THR A 177 -6.33 -8.12 0.52
CA THR A 177 -6.58 -9.38 -0.18
C THR A 177 -7.94 -9.26 -0.84
N LEU A 178 -8.05 -9.67 -2.11
CA LEU A 178 -9.28 -9.60 -2.87
C LEU A 178 -9.89 -11.00 -2.97
N THR A 179 -11.19 -11.10 -2.72
CA THR A 179 -11.95 -12.33 -2.90
C THR A 179 -12.91 -12.13 -4.08
N PRO A 180 -12.88 -13.00 -5.10
CA PRO A 180 -13.81 -12.89 -6.23
C PRO A 180 -15.26 -13.16 -5.85
N HIS A 181 -16.17 -12.34 -6.38
CA HIS A 181 -17.62 -12.51 -6.26
C HIS A 181 -18.26 -12.54 -7.66
N PRO A 182 -18.16 -13.67 -8.39
CA PRO A 182 -18.57 -13.76 -9.79
C PRO A 182 -20.10 -13.73 -10.02
N THR A 183 -20.90 -13.91 -8.97
CA THR A 183 -22.37 -14.00 -9.03
C THR A 183 -23.09 -12.70 -8.65
N THR A 184 -22.39 -11.56 -8.71
CA THR A 184 -22.99 -10.25 -8.36
C THR A 184 -23.98 -9.78 -9.42
N ASN A 185 -25.03 -9.09 -8.98
CA ASN A 185 -26.03 -8.47 -9.85
C ASN A 185 -26.07 -6.94 -9.63
N PRO A 186 -25.10 -6.19 -10.18
CA PRO A 186 -24.99 -4.77 -9.92
C PRO A 186 -26.17 -3.97 -10.48
N THR A 187 -26.62 -2.95 -9.74
CA THR A 187 -27.70 -2.04 -10.15
C THR A 187 -27.19 -0.61 -10.32
N LEU A 188 -27.67 0.08 -11.35
CA LEU A 188 -27.32 1.48 -11.62
C LEU A 188 -28.27 2.40 -10.85
N THR A 189 -27.79 3.06 -9.80
CA THR A 189 -28.61 3.91 -8.93
C THR A 189 -28.55 5.39 -9.31
N HIS A 190 -27.42 5.85 -9.85
CA HIS A 190 -27.28 7.21 -10.39
C HIS A 190 -26.73 7.15 -11.81
N HIS A 191 -27.31 7.95 -12.72
CA HIS A 191 -26.87 8.04 -14.11
C HIS A 191 -27.14 9.43 -14.67
N HIS A 192 -26.17 10.32 -14.54
CA HIS A 192 -26.22 11.68 -15.10
C HIS A 192 -24.94 11.96 -15.88
N LEU A 193 -25.01 11.93 -17.20
CA LEU A 193 -23.85 12.19 -18.06
C LEU A 193 -23.49 13.68 -18.15
N HIS A 194 -24.47 14.54 -17.92
CA HIS A 194 -24.33 16.00 -17.95
C HIS A 194 -25.06 16.60 -16.76
N LEU A 195 -24.32 16.96 -15.72
CA LEU A 195 -24.82 17.74 -14.60
C LEU A 195 -24.92 19.22 -15.01
N PRO A 196 -25.90 19.97 -14.47
CA PRO A 196 -25.99 21.41 -14.72
C PRO A 196 -24.71 22.13 -14.27
N LEU A 197 -24.15 22.97 -15.15
CA LEU A 197 -23.08 23.89 -14.78
C LEU A 197 -23.71 25.11 -14.09
N PRO A 198 -23.44 25.37 -12.80
CA PRO A 198 -23.93 26.60 -12.18
C PRO A 198 -23.20 27.82 -12.77
N PRO A 199 -23.81 29.03 -12.71
CA PRO A 199 -23.29 30.24 -13.35
C PRO A 199 -21.99 30.81 -12.74
N SER A 200 -21.36 30.13 -11.79
CA SER A 200 -20.13 30.55 -11.11
C SER A 200 -19.12 29.41 -11.02
N SER A 201 -17.92 29.66 -10.48
CA SER A 201 -16.84 28.68 -10.29
C SER A 201 -17.18 27.54 -9.28
N THR A 202 -18.45 27.18 -9.09
CA THR A 202 -18.95 26.09 -8.23
C THR A 202 -19.37 24.81 -9.00
N SER A 203 -19.35 23.67 -8.34
CA SER A 203 -19.91 22.40 -8.82
C SER A 203 -21.35 22.27 -8.34
N PHE A 204 -22.16 21.47 -9.04
CA PHE A 204 -23.42 21.01 -8.49
C PHE A 204 -23.15 20.18 -7.22
N PRO A 205 -23.85 20.42 -6.09
CA PRO A 205 -23.68 19.61 -4.89
C PRO A 205 -24.07 18.15 -5.19
N LEU A 206 -23.16 17.21 -4.96
CA LEU A 206 -23.49 15.80 -5.09
C LEU A 206 -24.49 15.38 -3.99
N PRO A 207 -25.37 14.39 -4.27
CA PRO A 207 -26.23 13.83 -3.25
C PRO A 207 -25.46 13.34 -2.00
N PRO A 208 -26.02 13.48 -0.78
CA PRO A 208 -25.34 13.14 0.47
C PRO A 208 -24.73 11.73 0.49
N GLU A 209 -25.41 10.75 -0.07
CA GLU A 209 -24.95 9.36 -0.19
C GLU A 209 -23.64 9.25 -0.99
N LEU A 210 -23.49 10.01 -2.08
CA LEU A 210 -22.26 10.02 -2.87
C LEU A 210 -21.13 10.76 -2.15
N THR A 211 -21.46 11.85 -1.44
CA THR A 211 -20.47 12.58 -0.64
C THR A 211 -19.93 11.74 0.52
N SER A 212 -20.79 10.94 1.16
CA SER A 212 -20.41 9.98 2.19
C SER A 212 -19.52 8.88 1.62
N PHE A 213 -19.90 8.32 0.47
CA PHE A 213 -19.11 7.32 -0.24
C PHE A 213 -17.70 7.82 -0.56
N ILE A 214 -17.59 9.03 -1.14
CA ILE A 214 -16.30 9.68 -1.42
C ILE A 214 -15.48 9.85 -0.14
N SER A 215 -16.11 10.29 0.95
CA SER A 215 -15.41 10.57 2.21
C SER A 215 -14.92 9.29 2.90
N SER A 216 -15.63 8.17 2.75
CA SER A 216 -15.21 6.87 3.29
C SER A 216 -14.10 6.18 2.50
N ALA A 217 -13.83 6.65 1.28
CA ALA A 217 -12.90 5.98 0.39
C ALA A 217 -11.44 6.18 0.81
N ASP A 218 -10.67 5.10 0.67
CA ASP A 218 -9.24 5.07 0.95
C ASP A 218 -8.38 5.04 -0.32
N THR A 219 -9.02 4.87 -1.49
CA THR A 219 -8.39 4.73 -2.80
C THR A 219 -9.29 5.33 -3.88
N ILE A 220 -8.68 6.06 -4.81
CA ILE A 220 -9.34 6.63 -5.98
C ILE A 220 -8.47 6.44 -7.21
N PHE A 221 -9.07 6.06 -8.32
CA PHE A 221 -8.43 6.00 -9.62
C PHE A 221 -8.65 7.32 -10.38
N LEU A 222 -7.57 7.86 -10.93
CA LEU A 222 -7.54 9.15 -11.62
C LEU A 222 -7.23 8.92 -13.10
N ALA A 223 -8.25 9.03 -13.94
CA ALA A 223 -8.12 9.09 -15.39
C ALA A 223 -7.83 10.52 -15.84
N SER A 224 -6.99 10.64 -16.86
CA SER A 224 -6.54 11.91 -17.42
C SER A 224 -6.28 11.73 -18.91
N ILE A 225 -6.26 12.83 -19.66
CA ILE A 225 -5.99 12.78 -21.10
C ILE A 225 -5.07 13.94 -21.48
N TYR A 226 -4.12 13.66 -22.37
CA TYR A 226 -3.42 14.69 -23.12
C TYR A 226 -3.90 14.63 -24.57
N ASN A 227 -4.59 15.68 -25.00
CA ASN A 227 -5.08 15.81 -26.37
C ASN A 227 -4.81 17.25 -26.88
N PRO A 228 -3.61 17.52 -27.39
CA PRO A 228 -3.25 18.85 -27.88
C PRO A 228 -4.04 19.19 -29.16
N PRO A 229 -4.32 20.49 -29.42
CA PRO A 229 -4.98 20.91 -30.66
C PRO A 229 -4.21 20.46 -31.90
N SER A 230 -4.92 19.94 -32.91
CA SER A 230 -4.35 19.34 -34.14
C SER A 230 -3.47 20.30 -34.96
N THR A 231 -3.55 21.61 -34.74
CA THR A 231 -2.74 22.63 -35.43
C THR A 231 -1.31 22.77 -34.88
N THR A 232 -0.96 22.01 -33.84
CA THR A 232 0.33 22.16 -33.16
C THR A 232 1.34 21.17 -33.72
N THR A 233 2.53 21.65 -34.15
CA THR A 233 3.68 20.82 -34.60
C THR A 233 4.15 19.82 -33.53
N THR A 234 3.66 19.95 -32.28
CA THR A 234 3.96 19.07 -31.15
C THR A 234 3.34 17.67 -31.27
N THR A 235 2.38 17.43 -32.15
CA THR A 235 1.70 16.12 -32.29
C THR A 235 2.63 15.00 -32.72
N THR A 236 3.72 15.32 -33.45
CA THR A 236 4.72 14.33 -33.87
C THR A 236 5.70 13.96 -32.75
N THR A 237 6.04 14.91 -31.86
CA THR A 237 6.94 14.70 -30.71
C THR A 237 6.24 14.20 -29.45
N ASN A 238 4.99 14.63 -29.23
CA ASN A 238 4.17 14.33 -28.06
C ASN A 238 2.75 13.97 -28.55
N PRO A 239 2.49 12.70 -28.89
CA PRO A 239 1.20 12.29 -29.42
C PRO A 239 0.09 12.34 -28.35
N PRO A 240 -1.18 12.48 -28.76
CA PRO A 240 -2.32 12.34 -27.86
C PRO A 240 -2.30 10.97 -27.15
N HIS A 241 -2.53 10.97 -25.85
CA HIS A 241 -2.55 9.75 -25.04
C HIS A 241 -3.46 9.90 -23.83
N ALA A 242 -4.00 8.78 -23.37
CA ALA A 242 -4.70 8.69 -22.09
C ALA A 242 -3.71 8.37 -20.96
N GLY A 243 -4.10 8.65 -19.72
CA GLY A 243 -3.33 8.30 -18.55
C GLY A 243 -4.22 7.84 -17.42
N LEU A 244 -3.78 6.82 -16.68
CA LEU A 244 -4.47 6.32 -15.50
C LEU A 244 -3.48 6.17 -14.33
N ASN A 245 -3.93 6.56 -13.14
CA ASN A 245 -3.18 6.39 -11.91
C ASN A 245 -4.12 6.15 -10.73
N ALA A 246 -3.57 5.91 -9.55
CA ALA A 246 -4.29 5.83 -8.30
C ALA A 246 -3.71 6.81 -7.27
N ARG A 247 -4.57 7.27 -6.37
CA ARG A 247 -4.20 7.94 -5.13
C ARG A 247 -4.89 7.21 -3.98
N SER A 248 -4.16 6.96 -2.91
CA SER A 248 -4.70 6.35 -1.71
C SER A 248 -4.25 7.11 -0.48
N GLY A 249 -5.05 7.04 0.57
CA GLY A 249 -4.79 7.61 1.88
C GLY A 249 -5.77 7.02 2.88
N HIS A 250 -5.78 7.55 4.09
CA HIS A 250 -6.84 7.23 5.05
C HIS A 250 -8.19 7.78 4.57
N PRO A 251 -9.31 7.13 4.93
CA PRO A 251 -10.64 7.72 4.75
C PRO A 251 -10.67 9.20 5.16
N GLY A 252 -11.24 10.04 4.31
CA GLY A 252 -11.25 11.50 4.45
C GLY A 252 -10.08 12.24 3.76
N PHE A 253 -9.15 11.53 3.11
CA PHE A 253 -8.10 12.18 2.30
C PHE A 253 -8.66 12.89 1.07
N ILE A 254 -9.73 12.36 0.48
CA ILE A 254 -10.51 13.03 -0.56
C ILE A 254 -11.48 13.98 0.14
N ARG A 255 -11.39 15.27 -0.16
CA ARG A 255 -12.26 16.27 0.45
C ARG A 255 -13.28 16.78 -0.55
N ILE A 256 -14.40 17.28 -0.05
CA ILE A 256 -15.35 18.06 -0.84
C ILE A 256 -15.27 19.49 -0.32
N HIS A 257 -14.97 20.43 -1.22
CA HIS A 257 -14.86 21.83 -0.84
C HIS A 257 -16.25 22.35 -0.39
N PRO A 258 -16.38 22.97 0.78
CA PRO A 258 -17.69 23.29 1.37
C PRO A 258 -18.50 24.28 0.52
N THR A 259 -17.85 25.27 -0.09
CA THR A 259 -18.51 26.30 -0.92
C THR A 259 -18.60 25.95 -2.40
N THR A 260 -17.51 25.46 -3.00
CA THR A 260 -17.47 25.16 -4.44
C THR A 260 -17.96 23.76 -4.77
N HIS A 261 -18.16 22.87 -3.79
CA HIS A 261 -18.55 21.47 -3.99
C HIS A 261 -17.61 20.67 -4.91
N GLN A 262 -16.40 21.18 -5.17
CA GLN A 262 -15.37 20.48 -5.93
C GLN A 262 -14.79 19.33 -5.10
N ILE A 263 -14.46 18.23 -5.76
CA ILE A 263 -13.69 17.15 -5.18
C ILE A 263 -12.22 17.56 -5.16
N ILE A 264 -11.61 17.57 -3.98
CA ILE A 264 -10.23 17.95 -3.76
C ILE A 264 -9.43 16.69 -3.48
N LEU A 265 -8.49 16.40 -4.38
CA LEU A 265 -7.61 15.25 -4.34
C LEU A 265 -6.17 15.71 -4.05
N PRO A 266 -5.62 15.46 -2.84
CA PRO A 266 -4.23 15.79 -2.55
C PRO A 266 -3.28 14.95 -3.42
N ASP A 267 -2.13 15.54 -3.76
CA ASP A 267 -1.06 14.84 -4.48
C ASP A 267 0.14 14.62 -3.57
N TYR A 268 0.65 13.39 -3.55
CA TYR A 268 1.73 12.98 -2.66
C TYR A 268 3.08 12.92 -3.38
N SER A 269 4.16 12.80 -2.62
CA SER A 269 5.50 12.70 -3.19
C SER A 269 5.66 11.38 -3.97
N GLY A 270 5.71 11.51 -5.30
CA GLY A 270 5.82 10.40 -6.23
C GLY A 270 7.14 10.40 -7.00
N ASN A 271 7.09 9.80 -8.19
CA ASN A 271 8.22 9.61 -9.09
C ASN A 271 8.71 10.87 -9.82
N ARG A 272 8.19 12.06 -9.50
CA ARG A 272 8.71 13.29 -10.13
C ARG A 272 8.07 13.59 -11.51
N LEU A 273 7.54 12.57 -12.19
CA LEU A 273 7.27 12.61 -13.63
C LEU A 273 6.07 13.49 -14.00
N MET A 274 5.09 13.59 -13.10
CA MET A 274 3.89 14.43 -13.25
C MET A 274 2.96 14.05 -14.41
N THR A 275 2.94 12.79 -14.86
CA THR A 275 2.17 12.40 -16.06
C THR A 275 0.67 12.71 -15.97
N SER A 276 -0.01 12.31 -14.88
CA SER A 276 -1.46 12.57 -14.73
C SER A 276 -1.76 14.07 -14.55
N VAL A 277 -0.91 14.77 -13.80
CA VAL A 277 -1.09 16.18 -13.50
C VAL A 277 -0.77 17.06 -14.71
N GLY A 278 0.23 16.68 -15.51
CA GLY A 278 0.55 17.31 -16.77
C GLY A 278 -0.59 17.16 -17.78
N ASN A 279 -1.19 15.97 -17.88
CA ASN A 279 -2.40 15.75 -18.68
C ASN A 279 -3.54 16.66 -18.24
N ILE A 280 -3.80 16.75 -16.93
CA ILE A 280 -4.83 17.65 -16.36
C ILE A 280 -4.50 19.11 -16.65
N HIS A 281 -3.25 19.53 -16.50
CA HIS A 281 -2.85 20.90 -16.78
C HIS A 281 -3.06 21.29 -18.25
N ALA A 282 -2.85 20.36 -19.17
CA ALA A 282 -3.02 20.58 -20.60
C ALA A 282 -4.49 20.49 -21.06
N SER A 283 -5.26 19.53 -20.54
CA SER A 283 -6.65 19.29 -20.99
C SER A 283 -7.71 20.02 -20.16
N GLY A 284 -7.42 20.31 -18.89
CA GLY A 284 -8.42 20.78 -17.93
C GLY A 284 -9.45 19.72 -17.57
N LEU A 285 -9.19 18.43 -17.81
CA LEU A 285 -10.15 17.34 -17.65
C LEU A 285 -9.61 16.22 -16.74
N ALA A 286 -10.50 15.61 -15.96
CA ALA A 286 -10.19 14.40 -15.19
C ALA A 286 -11.41 13.49 -15.03
N GLY A 287 -11.15 12.19 -14.99
CA GLY A 287 -12.10 11.17 -14.55
C GLY A 287 -11.67 10.62 -13.20
N LEU A 288 -12.63 10.34 -12.32
CA LEU A 288 -12.39 9.75 -11.01
C LEU A 288 -13.23 8.49 -10.84
N THR A 289 -12.65 7.44 -10.28
CA THR A 289 -13.38 6.23 -9.92
C THR A 289 -13.04 5.78 -8.52
N ILE A 290 -14.07 5.54 -7.72
CA ILE A 290 -13.96 5.06 -6.35
C ILE A 290 -14.65 3.71 -6.28
N VAL A 291 -13.95 2.74 -5.70
CA VAL A 291 -14.46 1.39 -5.48
C VAL A 291 -14.56 1.15 -3.97
N SER A 292 -15.72 0.69 -3.53
CA SER A 292 -15.86 0.08 -2.21
C SER A 292 -15.39 -1.36 -2.29
N PHE A 293 -14.20 -1.63 -1.75
CA PHE A 293 -13.64 -2.98 -1.75
C PHE A 293 -14.35 -3.94 -0.78
N THR A 294 -15.28 -3.44 0.04
CA THR A 294 -16.10 -4.27 0.94
C THR A 294 -17.44 -4.65 0.34
N THR A 295 -18.09 -3.74 -0.39
CA THR A 295 -19.43 -3.97 -0.97
C THR A 295 -19.43 -4.22 -2.47
N GLY A 296 -18.34 -3.89 -3.16
CA GLY A 296 -18.25 -3.93 -4.62
C GLY A 296 -18.90 -2.73 -5.33
N ASP A 297 -19.40 -1.73 -4.58
CA ASP A 297 -19.98 -0.53 -5.16
C ASP A 297 -18.93 0.30 -5.91
N VAL A 298 -19.32 0.89 -7.03
CA VAL A 298 -18.43 1.70 -7.87
C VAL A 298 -19.07 3.03 -8.21
N LEU A 299 -18.40 4.11 -7.81
CA LEU A 299 -18.73 5.48 -8.19
C LEU A 299 -17.79 5.96 -9.29
N TYR A 300 -18.35 6.27 -10.45
CA TYR A 300 -17.65 6.86 -11.59
C TYR A 300 -18.01 8.33 -11.72
N LEU A 301 -17.01 9.16 -11.94
CA LEU A 301 -17.15 10.60 -12.07
C LEU A 301 -16.31 11.11 -13.24
N THR A 302 -16.76 12.15 -13.91
CA THR A 302 -15.96 12.91 -14.87
C THR A 302 -16.19 14.40 -14.70
N GLY A 303 -15.21 15.22 -15.06
CA GLY A 303 -15.27 16.64 -14.75
C GLY A 303 -14.17 17.47 -15.39
N THR A 304 -14.31 18.77 -15.17
CA THR A 304 -13.20 19.70 -15.36
C THR A 304 -12.30 19.67 -14.14
N ALA A 305 -11.00 19.81 -14.34
CA ALA A 305 -10.00 19.68 -13.29
C ALA A 305 -8.94 20.75 -13.41
N GLU A 306 -8.52 21.28 -12.25
CA GLU A 306 -7.41 22.22 -12.13
C GLU A 306 -6.44 21.73 -11.06
N HIS A 307 -5.15 21.87 -11.33
CA HIS A 307 -4.11 21.49 -10.39
C HIS A 307 -3.46 22.71 -9.75
N PHE A 308 -3.42 22.72 -8.43
CA PHE A 308 -2.91 23.79 -7.60
C PHE A 308 -1.61 23.36 -6.91
N VAL A 309 -0.66 24.30 -6.81
CA VAL A 309 0.66 24.09 -6.22
C VAL A 309 1.01 25.24 -5.27
N GLY A 310 1.88 24.96 -4.29
CA GLY A 310 2.37 25.96 -3.34
C GLY A 310 1.25 26.60 -2.52
N GLU A 311 1.30 27.94 -2.36
CA GLU A 311 0.32 28.67 -1.56
C GLU A 311 -1.11 28.56 -2.08
N ALA A 312 -1.31 28.39 -3.39
CA ALA A 312 -2.65 28.18 -3.94
C ALA A 312 -3.25 26.84 -3.46
N ALA A 313 -2.45 25.78 -3.38
CA ALA A 313 -2.87 24.49 -2.82
C ALA A 313 -3.14 24.60 -1.32
N LYS A 314 -2.23 25.24 -0.57
CA LYS A 314 -2.37 25.40 0.90
C LYS A 314 -3.61 26.18 1.30
N ARG A 315 -4.03 27.16 0.49
CA ARG A 315 -5.30 27.89 0.70
C ARG A 315 -6.53 27.01 0.58
N ILE A 316 -6.49 25.99 -0.27
CA ILE A 316 -7.61 25.05 -0.47
C ILE A 316 -7.55 23.94 0.59
N MET A 317 -6.36 23.40 0.85
CA MET A 317 -6.16 22.34 1.84
C MET A 317 -4.87 22.60 2.62
N TYR A 318 -5.02 22.99 3.90
CA TYR A 318 -3.89 23.24 4.80
C TYR A 318 -2.95 22.02 4.85
N GLY A 319 -1.64 22.29 4.80
CA GLY A 319 -0.59 21.27 4.80
C GLY A 319 -0.35 20.58 3.45
N GLN A 320 -1.14 20.85 2.41
CA GLN A 320 -0.93 20.28 1.09
C GLN A 320 -0.25 21.26 0.14
N GLY A 321 0.96 20.91 -0.30
CA GLY A 321 1.73 21.70 -1.27
C GLY A 321 1.32 21.46 -2.73
N SER A 322 0.52 20.44 -3.00
CA SER A 322 0.09 20.02 -4.33
C SER A 322 -1.27 19.31 -4.25
N LEU A 323 -2.25 19.70 -5.06
CA LEU A 323 -3.56 19.06 -5.11
C LEU A 323 -4.29 19.32 -6.42
N THR A 324 -5.28 18.47 -6.73
CA THR A 324 -6.17 18.62 -7.88
C THR A 324 -7.58 18.88 -7.40
N ALA A 325 -8.23 19.94 -7.90
CA ALA A 325 -9.65 20.19 -7.69
C ALA A 325 -10.44 19.77 -8.93
N VAL A 326 -11.48 18.96 -8.76
CA VAL A 326 -12.32 18.43 -9.83
C VAL A 326 -13.75 18.93 -9.63
N ARG A 327 -14.30 19.59 -10.66
CA ARG A 327 -15.71 19.96 -10.75
C ARG A 327 -16.44 18.88 -11.54
N VAL A 328 -17.32 18.16 -10.87
CA VAL A 328 -18.03 17.02 -11.44
C VAL A 328 -19.06 17.53 -12.46
N SER A 329 -19.01 16.95 -13.66
CA SER A 329 -19.93 17.21 -14.78
C SER A 329 -20.70 15.97 -15.20
N GLY A 330 -20.30 14.78 -14.74
CA GLY A 330 -21.01 13.53 -14.97
C GLY A 330 -20.75 12.55 -13.83
N VAL A 331 -21.76 11.74 -13.51
CA VAL A 331 -21.75 10.77 -12.42
C VAL A 331 -22.50 9.50 -12.80
N LYS A 332 -21.94 8.36 -12.43
CA LYS A 332 -22.61 7.06 -12.43
C LYS A 332 -22.30 6.32 -11.13
N MET A 333 -23.32 5.79 -10.49
CA MET A 333 -23.16 4.97 -9.28
C MET A 333 -23.74 3.59 -9.54
N VAL A 334 -22.90 2.57 -9.37
CA VAL A 334 -23.27 1.17 -9.48
C VAL A 334 -23.15 0.54 -8.10
N VAL A 335 -24.22 -0.11 -7.64
CA VAL A 335 -24.30 -0.74 -6.32
C VAL A 335 -24.32 -2.26 -6.49
N GLY A 336 -23.45 -2.96 -5.76
CA GLY A 336 -23.39 -4.42 -5.72
C GLY A 336 -24.58 -4.98 -4.93
N GLU A 337 -25.41 -5.80 -5.56
CA GLU A 337 -26.56 -6.40 -4.88
C GLU A 337 -26.14 -7.71 -4.16
N GLU A 338 -25.71 -7.60 -2.90
CA GLU A 338 -25.98 -8.62 -1.86
C GLU A 338 -25.80 -8.02 -0.44
N LYS A 339 -26.91 -7.91 0.30
CA LYS A 339 -26.92 -7.56 1.72
C LYS A 339 -26.54 -8.79 2.54
N GLY A 340 -25.28 -8.93 2.94
CA GLY A 340 -24.90 -9.99 3.87
C GLY A 340 -23.41 -10.10 4.14
N VAL A 341 -23.04 -9.96 5.42
CA VAL A 341 -21.71 -10.21 5.99
C VAL A 341 -20.67 -9.09 5.78
N GLY A 342 -20.81 -8.02 6.58
CA GLY A 342 -19.66 -7.18 6.89
C GLY A 342 -18.64 -7.99 7.70
N MET A 343 -17.42 -8.13 7.19
CA MET A 343 -16.25 -8.51 7.98
C MET A 343 -15.32 -7.31 8.11
N MET A 344 -15.06 -6.94 9.37
CA MET A 344 -14.09 -5.92 9.75
C MET A 344 -12.70 -6.28 9.21
N GLY A 345 -12.15 -5.40 8.37
CA GLY A 345 -10.72 -5.32 8.08
C GLY A 345 -10.16 -4.03 8.67
N LYS A 346 -9.33 -4.14 9.71
CA LYS A 346 -8.68 -3.02 10.38
C LYS A 346 -7.76 -2.27 9.41
N VAL A 347 -8.03 -0.99 9.19
CA VAL A 347 -7.16 -0.04 8.50
C VAL A 347 -6.10 0.44 9.48
N GLY A 348 -4.89 -0.14 9.42
CA GLY A 348 -3.72 0.37 10.12
C GLY A 348 -3.03 1.41 9.23
N GLY A 349 -3.37 2.69 9.39
CA GLY A 349 -2.71 3.75 8.64
C GLY A 349 -1.90 4.67 9.55
N GLY A 350 -0.65 4.93 9.18
CA GLY A 350 0.20 5.96 9.79
C GLY A 350 0.34 7.14 8.84
N GLY A 351 -0.06 8.34 9.29
CA GLY A 351 0.02 9.57 8.52
C GLY A 351 1.15 10.49 9.00
N GLY A 352 1.71 11.23 8.04
CA GLY A 352 2.07 12.66 8.15
C GLY A 352 3.12 13.08 9.17
N GLY A 353 4.36 13.26 8.69
CA GLY A 353 5.35 14.10 9.36
C GLY A 353 4.94 15.57 9.34
N GLY A 354 4.78 16.15 10.52
CA GLY A 354 4.66 17.59 10.78
C GLY A 354 5.78 18.03 11.72
N GLU A 355 6.40 19.16 11.39
CA GLU A 355 7.52 19.76 12.12
C GLU A 355 7.20 19.96 13.61
N GLY A 356 8.00 19.34 14.47
CA GLY A 356 7.85 19.31 15.94
C GLY A 356 7.94 17.91 16.59
N GLY A 357 8.31 16.87 15.82
CA GLY A 357 8.24 15.46 16.23
C GLY A 357 9.22 15.01 17.32
N CYS A 358 8.82 13.95 18.02
CA CYS A 358 9.62 13.20 18.99
C CYS A 358 10.75 12.46 18.26
N ARG A 359 12.01 12.57 18.73
CA ARG A 359 13.19 11.98 18.08
C ARG A 359 13.82 10.89 18.93
N VAL A 360 14.60 10.03 18.30
CA VAL A 360 15.40 9.02 18.99
C VAL A 360 16.84 9.00 18.51
N LEU A 361 17.75 8.75 19.46
CA LEU A 361 19.17 8.52 19.24
C LEU A 361 19.54 7.13 19.73
N LEU A 362 20.33 6.37 18.98
CA LEU A 362 20.85 5.09 19.46
C LEU A 362 22.08 5.34 20.36
N GLU A 363 21.92 5.17 21.68
CA GLU A 363 22.94 5.42 22.68
C GLU A 363 23.04 4.24 23.65
N GLY A 364 24.26 3.75 23.93
CA GLY A 364 24.48 2.68 24.92
C GLY A 364 23.76 1.34 24.64
N GLY A 365 23.18 1.17 23.45
CA GLY A 365 22.37 0.01 23.06
C GLY A 365 20.85 0.22 23.13
N ARG A 366 20.38 1.45 23.40
CA ARG A 366 18.96 1.81 23.48
C ARG A 366 18.65 2.99 22.58
N PHE A 367 17.43 3.08 22.11
CA PHE A 367 16.91 4.29 21.45
C PHE A 367 16.44 5.26 22.54
N ALA A 368 17.27 6.26 22.85
CA ALA A 368 16.97 7.33 23.79
C ALA A 368 16.07 8.38 23.12
N VAL A 369 14.98 8.76 23.78
CA VAL A 369 14.02 9.74 23.27
C VAL A 369 14.51 11.16 23.55
N VAL A 370 14.61 12.00 22.50
CA VAL A 370 15.10 13.38 22.57
C VAL A 370 14.10 14.36 21.93
N GLY A 371 13.98 15.59 22.47
CA GLY A 371 13.13 16.65 21.90
C GLY A 371 11.90 17.06 22.75
N LYS A 372 11.06 17.95 22.21
CA LYS A 372 9.89 18.52 22.90
C LYS A 372 8.77 17.47 22.97
N GLN A 373 8.57 16.91 24.15
CA GLN A 373 7.75 15.73 24.40
C GLN A 373 6.25 15.96 24.17
N MET A 374 5.64 15.05 23.41
CA MET A 374 4.34 14.50 23.77
C MET A 374 4.59 13.18 24.51
N GLY A 375 3.88 12.92 25.61
CA GLY A 375 3.99 11.66 26.36
C GLY A 375 3.75 10.46 25.42
N MET A 376 4.76 9.62 25.27
CA MET A 376 4.67 8.38 24.49
C MET A 376 4.48 7.23 25.45
N GLU A 377 3.31 6.60 25.39
CA GLU A 377 2.99 5.35 26.10
C GLU A 377 3.25 4.17 25.15
N ILE A 378 3.93 3.14 25.64
CA ILE A 378 4.18 1.89 24.90
C ILE A 378 3.74 0.73 25.79
N LYS A 379 2.73 -0.01 25.34
CA LYS A 379 2.28 -1.22 26.05
C LYS A 379 3.15 -2.42 25.66
N PRO A 380 3.47 -3.34 26.59
CA PRO A 380 4.27 -4.53 26.29
C PRO A 380 3.66 -5.35 25.15
N GLY A 381 4.40 -5.47 24.05
CA GLY A 381 3.98 -6.15 22.81
C GLY A 381 3.64 -5.22 21.64
N GLN A 382 3.50 -3.91 21.87
CA GLN A 382 3.30 -2.94 20.80
C GLN A 382 4.57 -2.70 19.97
N ALA A 383 4.36 -2.20 18.76
CA ALA A 383 5.41 -1.78 17.87
C ALA A 383 5.53 -0.26 17.81
N ILE A 384 6.76 0.21 17.54
CA ILE A 384 7.07 1.60 17.26
C ILE A 384 7.39 1.76 15.78
N VAL A 385 6.96 2.88 15.22
CA VAL A 385 7.20 3.28 13.84
C VAL A 385 8.26 4.38 13.83
N LEU A 386 9.40 4.11 13.20
CA LEU A 386 10.55 4.99 13.15
C LEU A 386 10.86 5.39 11.70
N ASP A 387 11.17 6.66 11.49
CA ASP A 387 11.61 7.23 10.24
C ASP A 387 13.11 7.56 10.30
N PHE A 388 13.89 6.98 9.40
CA PHE A 388 15.35 7.15 9.35
C PHE A 388 15.81 8.05 8.19
N MET A 389 14.92 8.82 7.56
CA MET A 389 15.28 9.69 6.44
C MET A 389 16.33 10.74 6.80
N GLU A 390 16.31 11.32 8.01
CA GLU A 390 17.34 12.30 8.42
C GLU A 390 18.73 11.66 8.51
N TRP A 391 18.80 10.39 8.94
CA TRP A 391 20.06 9.70 9.17
C TRP A 391 20.64 9.04 7.91
N ILE A 392 19.85 8.23 7.20
CA ILE A 392 20.32 7.48 6.02
C ILE A 392 20.19 8.32 4.73
N GLY A 393 19.57 9.48 4.83
CA GLY A 393 19.25 10.36 3.71
C GLY A 393 17.88 10.03 3.09
N PRO A 394 17.27 11.02 2.41
CA PRO A 394 16.01 10.82 1.74
C PRO A 394 16.15 9.76 0.64
N PRO A 395 15.07 9.04 0.28
CA PRO A 395 15.12 8.05 -0.78
C PRO A 395 15.63 8.70 -2.07
N THR A 396 16.78 8.25 -2.58
CA THR A 396 17.23 8.64 -3.92
C THR A 396 16.29 8.00 -4.92
N TYR A 397 15.45 8.81 -5.56
CA TYR A 397 14.46 8.30 -6.49
C TYR A 397 15.14 7.48 -7.58
N GLN A 398 14.86 6.17 -7.59
CA GLN A 398 15.23 5.27 -8.67
C GLN A 398 13.97 4.86 -9.40
N HIS A 399 14.03 4.97 -10.73
CA HIS A 399 12.90 4.68 -11.60
C HIS A 399 12.57 3.18 -11.59
N MET A 400 13.59 2.34 -11.71
CA MET A 400 13.57 0.89 -11.59
C MET A 400 14.94 0.43 -11.03
N SER A 401 14.96 -0.71 -10.36
CA SER A 401 16.14 -1.50 -10.02
C SER A 401 15.81 -2.92 -10.41
N ASP A 402 16.38 -3.37 -11.52
CA ASP A 402 16.08 -4.71 -12.08
C ASP A 402 16.65 -5.81 -11.18
N ASP A 403 17.76 -5.53 -10.49
CA ASP A 403 18.47 -6.48 -9.62
C ASP A 403 17.94 -6.49 -8.17
N ALA A 404 17.35 -5.39 -7.70
CA ALA A 404 16.81 -5.28 -6.34
C ALA A 404 15.49 -4.45 -6.31
N PRO A 405 14.37 -5.01 -6.82
CA PRO A 405 13.11 -4.26 -6.95
C PRO A 405 12.53 -3.76 -5.62
N GLY A 406 12.82 -4.47 -4.51
CA GLY A 406 12.35 -4.12 -3.17
C GLY A 406 13.08 -2.94 -2.52
N GLU A 407 14.23 -2.54 -3.06
CA GLU A 407 15.02 -1.38 -2.58
C GLU A 407 14.58 -0.07 -3.27
N ILE A 408 13.79 -0.16 -4.34
CA ILE A 408 13.30 0.99 -5.10
C ILE A 408 12.42 1.87 -4.21
N ASN A 409 12.85 3.12 -4.01
CA ASN A 409 12.08 4.15 -3.30
C ASN A 409 11.72 3.77 -1.86
N ASP A 410 12.55 2.95 -1.21
CA ASP A 410 12.46 2.61 0.22
C ASP A 410 12.26 3.88 1.04
N ASP A 411 11.15 3.97 1.77
CA ASP A 411 10.73 5.17 2.51
C ASP A 411 11.55 5.42 3.77
N ARG A 412 12.46 4.51 4.12
CA ARG A 412 13.27 4.52 5.35
C ARG A 412 12.45 4.50 6.62
N VAL A 413 11.15 4.21 6.52
CA VAL A 413 10.25 4.03 7.66
C VAL A 413 10.20 2.55 8.00
N ARG A 414 10.28 2.22 9.28
CA ARG A 414 10.22 0.83 9.76
C ARG A 414 9.37 0.73 11.01
N THR A 415 8.64 -0.38 11.08
CA THR A 415 7.86 -0.75 12.26
C THR A 415 8.54 -1.95 12.91
N TRP A 416 8.92 -1.81 14.18
CA TRP A 416 9.44 -2.92 14.98
C TRP A 416 8.73 -3.02 16.31
N THR A 417 8.51 -4.23 16.76
CA THR A 417 8.06 -4.49 18.12
C THR A 417 9.11 -4.00 19.12
N VAL A 418 8.66 -3.23 20.11
CA VAL A 418 9.52 -2.81 21.22
C VAL A 418 9.79 -4.02 22.11
N SER A 419 11.05 -4.32 22.38
CA SER A 419 11.46 -5.52 23.14
C SER A 419 11.72 -5.25 24.62
N SER A 420 11.75 -3.98 25.05
CA SER A 420 11.71 -3.57 26.46
C SER A 420 10.27 -3.40 26.97
N ALA A 421 10.09 -3.47 28.29
CA ALA A 421 8.81 -3.21 28.95
C ALA A 421 8.71 -1.75 29.40
N HIS A 422 7.50 -1.19 29.28
CA HIS A 422 7.17 0.20 29.63
C HIS A 422 5.75 0.31 30.22
N GLU A 423 5.27 -0.76 30.85
CA GLU A 423 3.90 -0.82 31.34
C GLU A 423 3.62 0.25 32.39
N GLY A 424 2.51 0.98 32.22
CA GLY A 424 2.07 2.03 33.15
C GLY A 424 2.94 3.30 33.16
N MET A 425 3.91 3.42 32.24
CA MET A 425 4.72 4.63 32.11
C MET A 425 4.00 5.66 31.24
N GLU A 426 3.63 6.80 31.83
CA GLU A 426 3.07 7.94 31.07
C GLU A 426 4.08 8.57 30.10
N ARG A 427 5.38 8.29 30.31
CA ARG A 427 6.48 8.86 29.54
C ARG A 427 7.65 7.89 29.43
N VAL A 428 7.88 7.38 28.23
CA VAL A 428 9.04 6.55 27.91
C VAL A 428 10.23 7.43 27.51
N GLU A 429 11.35 7.31 28.23
CA GLU A 429 12.59 8.06 27.97
C GLU A 429 13.58 7.32 27.05
N GLY A 430 13.41 6.01 26.89
CA GLY A 430 14.14 5.22 25.92
C GLY A 430 13.63 3.79 25.88
N PHE A 431 13.89 3.10 24.77
CA PHE A 431 13.40 1.74 24.52
C PHE A 431 14.42 0.86 23.80
N GLU A 432 14.24 -0.45 23.88
CA GLU A 432 15.06 -1.47 23.22
C GLU A 432 14.31 -2.07 22.03
N LEU A 433 15.06 -2.34 20.95
CA LEU A 433 14.57 -3.07 19.79
C LEU A 433 15.45 -4.31 19.57
N THR A 434 14.82 -5.41 19.19
CA THR A 434 15.52 -6.61 18.74
C THR A 434 15.17 -6.83 17.27
N MET A 435 16.18 -6.91 16.42
CA MET A 435 15.97 -6.91 14.96
C MET A 435 16.84 -7.94 14.26
N ARG A 436 16.38 -8.38 13.09
CA ARG A 436 17.12 -9.23 12.18
C ARG A 436 17.63 -8.41 11.01
N GLU A 437 18.90 -8.60 10.63
CA GLU A 437 19.42 -8.04 9.38
C GLU A 437 18.67 -8.64 8.20
N MET A 438 18.05 -7.78 7.40
CA MET A 438 17.38 -8.19 6.17
C MET A 438 18.38 -8.03 5.03
N LYS A 439 18.68 -9.10 4.32
CA LYS A 439 19.59 -9.04 3.17
C LYS A 439 18.98 -8.13 2.09
N GLY A 440 19.70 -7.08 1.69
CA GLY A 440 19.19 -6.02 0.81
C GLY A 440 18.25 -5.02 1.50
N GLY A 441 18.07 -5.11 2.82
CA GLY A 441 17.26 -4.15 3.56
C GLY A 441 18.04 -2.87 3.80
N VAL A 442 17.53 -1.72 3.35
CA VAL A 442 18.30 -0.48 3.42
C VAL A 442 18.52 0.01 4.86
N VAL A 443 17.45 0.03 5.67
CA VAL A 443 17.53 0.50 7.07
C VAL A 443 18.26 -0.49 7.97
N THR A 444 17.89 -1.78 7.92
CA THR A 444 18.56 -2.79 8.75
C THR A 444 20.00 -3.03 8.30
N GLY A 445 20.31 -2.95 7.00
CA GLY A 445 21.68 -2.98 6.50
C GLY A 445 22.52 -1.84 7.08
N ALA A 446 22.04 -0.60 7.01
CA ALA A 446 22.73 0.55 7.58
C ALA A 446 22.95 0.43 9.10
N LEU A 447 21.95 -0.05 9.85
CA LEU A 447 22.08 -0.28 11.30
C LEU A 447 23.15 -1.33 11.61
N PHE A 448 23.18 -2.42 10.86
CA PHE A 448 24.17 -3.48 11.03
C PHE A 448 25.56 -3.05 10.53
N ASP A 449 25.66 -2.15 9.56
CA ASP A 449 26.93 -1.53 9.15
C ASP A 449 27.53 -0.67 10.27
N VAL A 450 26.71 0.15 10.94
CA VAL A 450 27.16 0.89 12.14
C VAL A 450 27.60 -0.08 13.22
N LEU A 451 26.80 -1.11 13.52
CA LEU A 451 27.15 -2.14 14.50
C LEU A 451 28.49 -2.81 14.16
N ARG A 452 28.72 -3.16 12.89
CA ARG A 452 29.99 -3.73 12.42
C ARG A 452 31.16 -2.77 12.59
N GLY A 453 30.96 -1.49 12.28
CA GLY A 453 31.96 -0.43 12.46
C GLY A 453 32.38 -0.25 13.92
N GLU A 454 31.41 -0.06 14.81
CA GLU A 454 31.66 0.13 16.25
C GLU A 454 32.34 -1.10 16.89
N ARG A 455 32.04 -2.30 16.38
CA ARG A 455 32.63 -3.55 16.87
C ARG A 455 34.09 -3.73 16.45
N GLN A 456 34.57 -3.06 15.40
CA GLN A 456 35.98 -3.17 14.99
C GLN A 456 36.97 -2.56 16.00
N GLY A 457 36.49 -1.82 17.01
CA GLY A 457 37.30 -1.28 18.12
C GLY A 457 36.96 -1.83 19.51
N GLN A 458 35.99 -2.74 19.64
CA GLN A 458 35.47 -3.22 20.93
C GLN A 458 35.52 -4.76 20.99
N GLY A 459 35.88 -5.33 22.15
CA GLY A 459 35.93 -6.79 22.35
C GLY A 459 34.56 -7.48 22.29
N GLN A 460 34.50 -8.76 22.66
CA GLN A 460 33.20 -9.46 22.81
C GLN A 460 32.44 -8.85 24.01
N GLY A 461 31.48 -7.97 23.75
CA GLY A 461 30.67 -7.29 24.76
C GLY A 461 29.58 -6.40 24.15
N GLN A 462 28.82 -5.70 24.98
CA GLN A 462 27.81 -4.72 24.56
C GLN A 462 28.47 -3.58 23.80
N VAL A 463 28.05 -3.38 22.55
CA VAL A 463 28.56 -2.29 21.71
C VAL A 463 27.97 -0.98 22.18
N ARG A 464 28.83 0.01 22.44
CA ARG A 464 28.39 1.36 22.82
C ARG A 464 28.24 2.22 21.58
N PHE A 465 27.02 2.66 21.31
CA PHE A 465 26.71 3.64 20.28
C PHE A 465 26.81 5.06 20.85
N ASP A 466 27.23 6.00 20.01
CA ASP A 466 27.53 7.40 20.33
C ASP A 466 26.40 8.38 19.97
N GLY A 467 25.21 7.89 19.61
CA GLY A 467 24.09 8.71 19.15
C GLY A 467 24.18 9.11 17.66
N SER A 468 25.09 8.51 16.88
CA SER A 468 25.21 8.74 15.43
C SER A 468 23.99 8.28 14.63
N VAL A 469 23.28 7.24 15.10
CA VAL A 469 22.03 6.77 14.51
C VAL A 469 20.87 7.60 15.04
N ARG A 470 20.11 8.21 14.13
CA ARG A 470 18.97 9.06 14.46
C ARG A 470 17.71 8.59 13.76
N GLY A 471 16.57 8.72 14.42
CA GLY A 471 15.26 8.51 13.80
C GLY A 471 14.20 9.44 14.38
N ASP A 472 13.18 9.73 13.59
CA ASP A 472 11.97 10.40 14.07
C ASP A 472 10.92 9.35 14.44
N VAL A 473 10.26 9.54 15.58
CA VAL A 473 9.14 8.69 16.01
C VAL A 473 7.88 9.13 15.27
N VAL A 474 7.36 8.26 14.43
CA VAL A 474 6.09 8.47 13.73
C VAL A 474 4.90 8.14 14.66
N GLY A 475 5.05 7.11 15.50
CA GLY A 475 4.05 6.73 16.50
C GLY A 475 4.20 5.29 16.98
N THR A 476 3.30 4.87 17.87
CA THR A 476 3.17 3.50 18.36
C THR A 476 1.94 2.83 17.75
N THR A 477 1.97 1.51 17.58
CA THR A 477 0.89 0.75 16.93
C THR A 477 0.80 -0.69 17.44
N GLY A 478 -0.36 -1.30 17.28
CA GLY A 478 -0.62 -2.70 17.59
C GLY A 478 -1.51 -2.90 18.81
N GLU A 479 -2.43 -3.87 18.70
CA GLU A 479 -3.25 -4.38 19.82
C GLU A 479 -2.69 -5.69 20.39
N PHE A 480 -1.51 -6.11 19.93
CA PHE A 480 -0.83 -7.32 20.37
C PHE A 480 -0.16 -7.04 21.72
N VAL A 481 -0.94 -6.97 22.79
CA VAL A 481 -0.48 -6.49 24.10
C VAL A 481 -0.68 -7.51 25.21
N LEU A 482 0.17 -7.45 26.25
CA LEU A 482 0.03 -8.29 27.43
C LEU A 482 -1.32 -8.03 28.12
N PRO A 483 -2.11 -9.08 28.43
CA PRO A 483 -3.36 -8.91 29.17
C PRO A 483 -3.16 -8.31 30.57
N VAL A 484 -4.16 -7.55 31.03
CA VAL A 484 -4.19 -6.95 32.37
C VAL A 484 -4.70 -8.00 33.37
N GLY A 485 -4.02 -8.13 34.52
CA GLY A 485 -4.43 -9.04 35.59
C GLY A 485 -3.85 -10.46 35.43
N LYS A 486 -4.67 -11.49 35.65
CA LYS A 486 -4.25 -12.91 35.59
C LYS A 486 -3.93 -13.31 34.15
N VAL A 487 -2.78 -13.94 33.95
CA VAL A 487 -2.29 -14.31 32.62
C VAL A 487 -2.48 -15.80 32.37
N ASN A 488 -3.21 -16.18 31.32
CA ASN A 488 -3.34 -17.58 30.88
C ASN A 488 -3.19 -17.62 29.35
N VAL A 489 -1.96 -17.74 28.88
CA VAL A 489 -1.61 -17.44 27.48
C VAL A 489 -0.74 -18.52 26.85
N LEU A 490 -0.92 -18.69 25.55
CA LEU A 490 -0.07 -19.46 24.66
C LEU A 490 0.57 -18.51 23.66
N TRP A 491 1.89 -18.39 23.70
CA TRP A 491 2.69 -17.54 22.84
C TRP A 491 3.45 -18.39 21.84
N VAL A 492 3.17 -18.23 20.55
CA VAL A 492 3.79 -18.99 19.48
C VAL A 492 4.65 -18.06 18.63
N ALA A 493 5.96 -18.29 18.64
CA ALA A 493 6.98 -17.45 18.04
C ALA A 493 7.73 -18.17 16.91
N GLY A 494 7.83 -17.52 15.74
CA GLY A 494 8.72 -17.92 14.65
C GLY A 494 9.93 -17.01 14.56
N GLY A 495 11.11 -17.48 14.99
CA GLY A 495 12.36 -16.72 14.97
C GLY A 495 12.24 -15.36 15.69
N ILE A 496 12.47 -14.26 14.97
CA ILE A 496 12.39 -12.89 15.51
C ILE A 496 10.96 -12.48 15.93
N GLY A 497 9.94 -13.26 15.56
CA GLY A 497 8.59 -13.11 16.10
C GLY A 497 8.49 -13.29 17.63
N MET A 498 9.58 -13.68 18.29
CA MET A 498 9.68 -13.71 19.76
C MET A 498 9.67 -12.31 20.42
N THR A 499 9.95 -11.25 19.67
CA THR A 499 10.11 -9.88 20.18
C THR A 499 8.96 -9.32 21.03
N PRO A 500 7.68 -9.43 20.66
CA PRO A 500 6.59 -9.01 21.55
C PRO A 500 6.63 -9.76 22.88
N PHE A 501 6.90 -11.06 22.85
CA PHE A 501 6.94 -11.90 24.05
C PHE A 501 8.11 -11.53 24.96
N LEU A 502 9.23 -11.03 24.44
CA LEU A 502 10.31 -10.50 25.29
C LEU A 502 9.84 -9.30 26.13
N ALA A 503 9.13 -8.34 25.51
CA ALA A 503 8.58 -7.20 26.23
C ALA A 503 7.50 -7.63 27.24
N MET A 504 6.63 -8.56 26.85
CA MET A 504 5.60 -9.11 27.73
C MET A 504 6.22 -9.85 28.94
N LEU A 505 7.27 -10.65 28.73
CA LEU A 505 8.01 -11.32 29.81
C LEU A 505 8.67 -10.31 30.75
N LYS A 506 9.37 -9.29 30.22
CA LYS A 506 9.97 -8.22 31.02
C LYS A 506 8.90 -7.49 31.86
N ALA A 507 7.72 -7.24 31.29
CA ALA A 507 6.61 -6.63 32.03
C ALA A 507 6.07 -7.53 33.14
N LEU A 508 6.00 -8.85 32.93
CA LEU A 508 5.62 -9.80 34.00
C LEU A 508 6.64 -9.82 35.14
N VAL A 509 7.93 -9.66 34.83
CA VAL A 509 8.98 -9.48 35.85
C VAL A 509 8.74 -8.18 36.64
N GLU A 510 8.44 -7.08 35.96
CA GLU A 510 8.16 -5.78 36.59
C GLU A 510 6.91 -5.78 37.48
N ARG A 511 5.86 -6.53 37.10
CA ARG A 511 4.65 -6.72 37.92
C ARG A 511 4.93 -7.47 39.23
N GLY A 512 6.00 -8.26 39.29
CA GLY A 512 6.42 -9.00 40.49
C GLY A 512 5.34 -9.93 41.05
N GLU A 513 5.25 -10.04 42.38
CA GLU A 513 4.32 -10.96 43.09
C GLU A 513 2.83 -10.58 42.97
N THR A 514 2.50 -9.46 42.32
CA THR A 514 1.10 -9.03 42.13
C THR A 514 0.39 -9.76 41.00
N VAL A 515 1.14 -10.41 40.11
CA VAL A 515 0.61 -11.16 38.97
C VAL A 515 0.69 -12.67 39.21
N GLN A 516 -0.37 -13.37 38.79
CA GLN A 516 -0.39 -14.83 38.74
C GLN A 516 -0.67 -15.25 37.31
N GLY A 517 -0.08 -16.36 36.86
CA GLY A 517 -0.34 -16.81 35.52
C GLY A 517 0.31 -18.11 35.10
N ASP A 518 -0.08 -18.56 33.92
CA ASP A 518 0.45 -19.74 33.24
C ASP A 518 0.70 -19.40 31.77
N VAL A 519 1.98 -19.31 31.42
CA VAL A 519 2.48 -18.89 30.11
C VAL A 519 3.14 -20.09 29.44
N VAL A 520 2.67 -20.44 28.25
CA VAL A 520 3.35 -21.41 27.38
C VAL A 520 3.96 -20.67 26.20
N VAL A 521 5.26 -20.81 25.98
CA VAL A 521 6.00 -20.20 24.86
C VAL A 521 6.48 -21.29 23.91
N VAL A 522 5.90 -21.37 22.73
CA VAL A 522 6.34 -22.25 21.65
C VAL A 522 7.24 -21.45 20.71
N LEU A 523 8.52 -21.78 20.65
CA LEU A 523 9.51 -21.08 19.84
C LEU A 523 10.04 -21.97 18.73
N ALA A 524 9.65 -21.69 17.49
CA ALA A 524 10.25 -22.29 16.31
C ALA A 524 11.43 -21.44 15.80
N THR A 525 12.65 -21.96 15.83
CA THR A 525 13.85 -21.19 15.46
C THR A 525 14.97 -22.01 14.83
N ARG A 526 15.76 -21.38 13.97
CA ARG A 526 17.02 -21.93 13.44
C ARG A 526 18.24 -21.55 14.27
N GLU A 527 18.09 -20.58 15.19
CA GLU A 527 19.17 -20.01 16.00
C GLU A 527 18.81 -20.09 17.49
N PRO A 528 18.65 -21.30 18.05
CA PRO A 528 18.14 -21.48 19.41
C PRO A 528 19.02 -20.83 20.48
N ARG A 529 20.35 -20.85 20.30
CA ARG A 529 21.30 -20.23 21.25
C ARG A 529 21.09 -18.72 21.41
N VAL A 530 20.85 -18.02 20.30
CA VAL A 530 20.60 -16.57 20.31
C VAL A 530 19.27 -16.27 20.99
N MET A 531 18.22 -17.00 20.60
CA MET A 531 16.87 -16.76 21.11
C MET A 531 16.77 -17.07 22.61
N LEU A 532 17.36 -18.19 23.06
CA LEU A 532 17.40 -18.52 24.48
C LEU A 532 18.24 -17.54 25.29
N GLY A 533 19.30 -16.96 24.71
CA GLY A 533 20.03 -15.86 25.34
C GLY A 533 19.14 -14.64 25.62
N LEU A 534 18.33 -14.23 24.64
CA LEU A 534 17.36 -13.13 24.80
C LEU A 534 16.26 -13.48 25.82
N MET A 535 15.74 -14.71 25.78
CA MET A 535 14.75 -15.17 26.77
C MET A 535 15.31 -15.19 28.18
N ARG A 536 16.57 -15.58 28.35
CA ARG A 536 17.25 -15.60 29.66
C ARG A 536 17.27 -14.22 30.30
N GLU A 537 17.57 -13.19 29.51
CA GLU A 537 17.53 -11.79 29.95
C GLU A 537 16.11 -11.37 30.33
N ALA A 538 15.11 -11.68 29.50
CA ALA A 538 13.72 -11.31 29.73
C ALA A 538 13.07 -12.03 30.92
N LEU A 539 13.51 -13.26 31.23
CA LEU A 539 13.03 -14.08 32.35
C LEU A 539 13.79 -13.85 33.65
N GLY A 540 14.76 -12.92 33.68
CA GLY A 540 15.72 -12.72 34.78
C GLY A 540 15.16 -12.74 36.19
N GLY A 541 13.91 -12.32 36.43
CA GLY A 541 13.28 -12.26 37.75
C GLY A 541 11.79 -12.57 37.77
N VAL A 542 11.29 -13.48 36.93
CA VAL A 542 9.84 -13.75 36.87
C VAL A 542 9.34 -14.33 38.19
N ALA A 543 8.27 -13.74 38.74
CA ALA A 543 7.71 -14.09 40.05
C ALA A 543 7.26 -15.56 40.12
N GLY A 544 7.41 -16.18 41.30
CA GLY A 544 7.11 -17.60 41.49
C GLY A 544 5.64 -17.98 41.21
N MET A 545 4.73 -17.00 41.27
CA MET A 545 3.31 -17.18 40.96
C MET A 545 2.97 -17.21 39.46
N VAL A 546 3.95 -16.94 38.59
CA VAL A 546 3.82 -17.11 37.13
C VAL A 546 4.61 -18.33 36.70
N ARG A 547 3.90 -19.35 36.21
CA ARG A 547 4.50 -20.53 35.59
C ARG A 547 4.81 -20.22 34.14
N VAL A 548 6.04 -20.52 33.70
CA VAL A 548 6.46 -20.35 32.31
C VAL A 548 6.97 -21.69 31.77
N ARG A 549 6.37 -22.18 30.71
CA ARG A 549 6.85 -23.36 29.96
C ARG A 549 7.34 -22.91 28.60
N VAL A 550 8.59 -23.22 28.26
CA VAL A 550 9.20 -22.88 26.97
C VAL A 550 9.46 -24.16 26.17
N GLU A 551 8.97 -24.20 24.95
CA GLU A 551 8.98 -25.34 24.05
C GLU A 551 9.71 -24.92 22.76
N VAL A 552 10.98 -25.30 22.63
CA VAL A 552 11.83 -24.86 21.53
C VAL A 552 11.85 -25.91 20.43
N PHE A 553 11.36 -25.57 19.25
CA PHE A 553 11.42 -26.40 18.05
C PHE A 553 12.53 -25.90 17.14
N THR A 554 13.54 -26.73 16.88
CA THR A 554 14.70 -26.34 16.09
C THR A 554 15.26 -27.48 15.25
N GLY A 555 15.77 -27.15 14.06
CA GLY A 555 16.57 -28.07 13.24
C GLY A 555 18.07 -27.91 13.48
N PHE A 556 18.48 -27.25 14.57
CA PHE A 556 19.88 -27.04 14.89
C PHE A 556 20.53 -28.34 15.38
N GLU A 557 21.57 -28.78 14.66
CA GLU A 557 22.38 -29.95 14.98
C GLU A 557 23.51 -29.55 15.95
N GLY A 558 23.19 -29.41 17.24
CA GLY A 558 24.19 -29.11 18.26
C GLY A 558 23.58 -28.97 19.65
N GLU A 559 24.43 -28.93 20.68
CA GLU A 559 23.98 -28.79 22.06
C GLU A 559 23.37 -27.40 22.31
N VAL A 560 22.21 -27.39 22.98
CA VAL A 560 21.45 -26.20 23.37
C VAL A 560 21.42 -26.16 24.89
N ASP A 561 22.23 -25.30 25.48
CA ASP A 561 22.28 -25.15 26.93
C ASP A 561 21.07 -24.34 27.45
N VAL A 562 20.23 -25.03 28.23
CA VAL A 562 19.03 -24.49 28.87
C VAL A 562 19.14 -24.44 30.40
N GLY A 563 20.24 -24.90 30.99
CA GLY A 563 20.35 -25.13 32.44
C GLY A 563 20.06 -23.86 33.26
N ASP A 564 20.70 -22.77 32.90
CA ASP A 564 20.56 -21.46 33.57
C ASP A 564 19.17 -20.80 33.40
N LEU A 565 18.28 -21.37 32.57
CA LEU A 565 16.90 -20.88 32.36
C LEU A 565 15.90 -21.64 33.23
N ILE A 566 16.20 -22.89 33.60
CA ILE A 566 15.31 -23.76 34.36
C ILE A 566 15.28 -23.32 35.82
N ARG A 567 14.07 -23.15 36.37
CA ARG A 567 13.78 -22.77 37.76
C ARG A 567 12.50 -23.46 38.22
N ASP A 568 12.15 -23.36 39.50
CA ASP A 568 10.94 -24.00 40.05
C ASP A 568 9.65 -23.64 39.28
N ASN A 569 9.56 -22.42 38.76
CA ASN A 569 8.43 -21.92 37.98
C ASN A 569 8.71 -21.78 36.47
N VAL A 570 9.89 -22.16 35.98
CA VAL A 570 10.29 -22.05 34.57
C VAL A 570 10.85 -23.37 34.06
N SER A 571 10.17 -23.97 33.08
CA SER A 571 10.65 -25.20 32.41
C SER A 571 10.98 -24.93 30.94
N VAL A 572 12.03 -25.56 30.43
CA VAL A 572 12.42 -25.47 29.02
C VAL A 572 12.61 -26.87 28.44
N GLU A 573 11.95 -27.15 27.33
CA GLU A 573 12.11 -28.39 26.56
C GLU A 573 12.52 -28.06 25.12
N VAL A 574 13.42 -28.87 24.55
CA VAL A 574 13.95 -28.66 23.20
C VAL A 574 13.60 -29.86 22.33
N HIS A 575 12.88 -29.60 21.25
CA HIS A 575 12.39 -30.54 20.26
C HIS A 575 13.14 -30.40 18.94
N GLN A 576 13.49 -31.52 18.35
CA GLN A 576 14.12 -31.55 17.03
C GLN A 576 13.06 -31.45 15.91
N GLY A 577 13.26 -30.53 14.99
CA GLY A 577 12.41 -30.33 13.82
C GLY A 577 11.40 -29.19 13.94
N ARG A 578 10.32 -29.27 13.14
CA ARG A 578 9.21 -28.29 13.14
C ARG A 578 8.14 -28.68 14.16
N VAL A 579 7.28 -27.73 14.52
CA VAL A 579 6.10 -28.00 15.35
C VAL A 579 5.15 -28.92 14.57
N GLY A 580 4.96 -30.14 15.05
CA GLY A 580 4.08 -31.13 14.42
C GLY A 580 2.63 -30.99 14.86
N ARG A 581 1.68 -31.47 14.04
CA ARG A 581 0.24 -31.44 14.36
C ARG A 581 -0.11 -32.14 15.68
N ASP A 582 0.62 -33.19 16.03
CA ASP A 582 0.37 -33.95 17.26
C ASP A 582 0.69 -33.15 18.53
N TYR A 583 1.62 -32.18 18.46
CA TYR A 583 1.95 -31.33 19.60
C TYR A 583 0.74 -30.51 20.05
N TRP A 584 0.00 -29.93 19.10
CA TRP A 584 -1.14 -29.06 19.38
C TRP A 584 -2.28 -29.79 20.12
N ARG A 585 -2.44 -31.10 19.91
CA ARG A 585 -3.43 -31.91 20.65
C ARG A 585 -3.19 -31.94 22.16
N GLY A 586 -1.95 -31.72 22.59
CA GLY A 586 -1.58 -31.68 24.01
C GLY A 586 -1.64 -30.27 24.63
N VAL A 587 -1.91 -29.24 23.83
CA VAL A 587 -1.92 -27.85 24.29
C VAL A 587 -3.29 -27.52 24.91
N PRO A 588 -3.35 -26.87 26.09
CA PRO A 588 -4.63 -26.50 26.71
C PRO A 588 -5.43 -25.51 25.86
N ASN A 589 -6.71 -25.81 25.66
CA ASN A 589 -7.64 -25.01 24.83
C ASN A 589 -8.25 -23.80 25.58
N ASP A 590 -7.92 -23.59 26.85
CA ASP A 590 -8.41 -22.50 27.69
C ASP A 590 -7.49 -21.27 27.71
N LYS A 591 -6.42 -21.30 26.92
CA LYS A 591 -5.41 -20.23 26.83
C LYS A 591 -5.74 -19.23 25.74
N GLU A 592 -5.47 -17.96 26.01
CA GLU A 592 -5.48 -16.92 24.98
C GLU A 592 -4.23 -17.06 24.10
N VAL A 593 -4.42 -17.23 22.79
CA VAL A 593 -3.34 -17.56 21.86
C VAL A 593 -2.84 -16.32 21.13
N PHE A 594 -1.52 -16.12 21.17
CA PHE A 594 -0.82 -15.07 20.45
C PHE A 594 0.21 -15.69 19.52
N VAL A 595 0.17 -15.35 18.23
CA VAL A 595 1.09 -15.91 17.22
C VAL A 595 1.85 -14.79 16.52
N CYS A 596 3.18 -14.89 16.47
CA CYS A 596 4.03 -13.94 15.77
C CYS A 596 5.19 -14.67 15.07
N GLY A 597 5.31 -14.50 13.75
CA GLY A 597 6.33 -15.18 12.95
C GLY A 597 6.32 -14.76 11.48
N PRO A 598 7.16 -15.39 10.63
CA PRO A 598 7.24 -15.08 9.20
C PRO A 598 5.96 -15.48 8.44
N GLY A 599 5.79 -14.98 7.21
CA GLY A 599 4.61 -15.26 6.38
C GLY A 599 4.34 -16.76 6.21
N GLY A 600 3.09 -17.18 6.40
CA GLY A 600 2.63 -18.59 6.39
C GLY A 600 2.79 -19.33 7.74
N PHE A 601 3.63 -18.85 8.66
CA PHE A 601 3.78 -19.47 9.99
C PHE A 601 2.51 -19.36 10.83
N GLY A 602 1.85 -18.21 10.77
CA GLY A 602 0.58 -18.00 11.48
C GLY A 602 -0.50 -18.98 11.04
N ASP A 603 -0.62 -19.19 9.73
CA ASP A 603 -1.61 -20.09 9.14
C ASP A 603 -1.34 -21.55 9.56
N GLU A 604 -0.07 -22.00 9.51
CA GLU A 604 0.33 -23.35 9.97
C GLU A 604 -0.01 -23.59 11.46
N VAL A 605 0.13 -22.56 12.30
CA VAL A 605 -0.20 -22.64 13.74
C VAL A 605 -1.71 -22.68 13.93
N VAL A 606 -2.45 -21.81 13.24
CA VAL A 606 -3.92 -21.73 13.34
C VAL A 606 -4.60 -22.98 12.79
N GLU A 607 -4.06 -23.61 11.75
CA GLU A 607 -4.56 -24.92 11.27
C GLU A 607 -4.26 -26.07 12.26
N GLY A 608 -3.25 -25.90 13.11
CA GLY A 608 -2.81 -26.90 14.07
C GLY A 608 -3.59 -26.90 15.38
N LEU A 609 -3.97 -25.70 15.85
CA LEU A 609 -4.81 -25.45 17.02
C LEU A 609 -6.29 -25.75 16.75
#